data_AF-A0A3D1IDC1-F1
#
_entry.id   AF-A0A3D1IDC1-F1
#
_cell.length_a   1.000
_cell.length_b   1.000
_cell.length_c   1.000
_cell.angle_alpha   90.00
_cell.angle_beta   90.00
_cell.angle_gamma   90.00
#
_symmetry.space_group_name_H-M   'P 1'
#
loop_
_entity.id
_entity.type
_entity.pdbx_description
1 polymer ?
#
loop_
_entity_poly.entity_id
_entity_poly.type
_entity_poly.pdbx_seq_one_letter_code
_entity_poly.pdbx_strand_id
1 'polypeptide(L)'
;MTATVLATTSTVWGAVVIGGPVLWNDGPRERLANSGSPMSRARQERIAATVLGQDQGAVRCPRVLRIGLDFGRRSPLNCVRDLLKTCGFADEHEARAAVTLPGESCICRPDVVTRSPLVSSLPANDALFQALMLGLCTAWCYDPRRPVLWTRASLTRHLELFDGRGFYV
;
A
#
# COMPACT_ATOMS: atom_id res chain seq x y z
N MET A 1 41.37 -29.64 65.32
CA MET A 1 42.41 -30.30 64.51
C MET A 1 41.77 -31.52 63.85
N THR A 2 42.35 -31.92 62.71
CA THR A 2 42.03 -33.05 61.79
C THR A 2 40.93 -32.84 60.74
N ALA A 3 41.39 -32.86 59.49
CA ALA A 3 40.66 -32.82 58.23
C ALA A 3 40.35 -34.23 57.76
N THR A 4 39.28 -34.39 56.98
CA THR A 4 39.08 -35.57 56.14
C THR A 4 38.61 -35.11 54.76
N VAL A 5 39.47 -35.33 53.76
CA VAL A 5 39.12 -35.30 52.34
C VAL A 5 39.01 -36.76 51.90
N LEU A 6 37.91 -37.10 51.23
CA LEU A 6 37.80 -38.31 50.43
C LEU A 6 37.42 -37.90 49.01
N ALA A 7 38.31 -38.20 48.08
CA ALA A 7 38.07 -38.10 46.65
C ALA A 7 37.51 -39.42 46.13
N THR A 8 36.46 -39.34 45.29
CA THR A 8 36.12 -40.42 44.38
C THR A 8 35.73 -39.83 43.03
N THR A 9 36.32 -40.42 42.00
CA THR A 9 36.27 -40.11 40.56
C THR A 9 34.88 -40.23 39.94
N SER A 10 34.54 -39.33 38.99
CA SER A 10 34.11 -39.70 37.62
C SER A 10 33.64 -38.47 36.83
N THR A 11 34.20 -38.34 35.64
CA THR A 11 33.85 -37.49 34.50
C THR A 11 32.34 -37.33 34.24
N VAL A 12 31.87 -36.11 33.95
CA VAL A 12 31.03 -35.73 32.77
C VAL A 12 30.94 -34.19 32.72
N TRP A 13 31.15 -33.64 31.52
CA TRP A 13 31.01 -32.23 31.16
C TRP A 13 29.54 -31.78 31.11
N GLY A 14 29.22 -30.56 31.57
CA GLY A 14 27.93 -29.92 31.26
C GLY A 14 27.61 -28.63 32.01
N ALA A 15 27.77 -27.50 31.30
CA ALA A 15 27.16 -26.18 31.50
C ALA A 15 27.40 -25.40 32.82
N VAL A 16 28.21 -24.34 32.73
CA VAL A 16 28.31 -23.27 33.74
C VAL A 16 27.10 -22.34 33.61
N VAL A 17 26.29 -22.26 34.68
CA VAL A 17 25.31 -21.19 34.89
C VAL A 17 26.04 -19.99 35.50
N ILE A 18 26.04 -18.85 34.81
CA ILE A 18 26.46 -17.56 35.41
C ILE A 18 25.21 -16.71 35.61
N GLY A 19 24.68 -16.75 36.83
CA GLY A 19 23.67 -15.84 37.33
C GLY A 19 24.11 -15.31 38.68
N GLY A 20 24.70 -14.12 38.69
CA GLY A 20 24.86 -13.30 39.90
C GLY A 20 23.98 -12.05 39.77
N PRO A 21 23.28 -11.60 40.83
CA PRO A 21 22.44 -10.41 40.76
C PRO A 21 23.30 -9.15 40.74
N VAL A 22 23.08 -8.28 39.76
CA VAL A 22 23.62 -6.92 39.72
C VAL A 22 22.78 -6.06 40.65
N LEU A 23 23.39 -5.50 41.69
CA LEU A 23 22.76 -4.50 42.56
C LEU A 23 22.82 -3.13 41.87
N TRP A 24 21.66 -2.60 41.46
CA TRP A 24 21.54 -1.21 41.02
C TRP A 24 21.36 -0.31 42.26
N ASN A 25 22.14 0.76 42.34
CA ASN A 25 22.04 1.75 43.41
C ASN A 25 21.09 2.86 42.94
N ASP A 26 19.80 2.74 43.29
CA ASP A 26 18.73 3.64 42.85
C ASP A 26 18.86 5.00 43.56
N GLY A 27 19.58 5.93 42.93
CA GLY A 27 19.62 7.33 43.36
C GLY A 27 18.28 8.06 43.10
N PRO A 28 17.92 9.07 43.91
CA PRO A 28 16.61 9.74 43.87
C PRO A 28 16.32 10.56 42.59
N ARG A 29 17.23 10.54 41.59
CA ARG A 29 17.11 11.30 40.34
C ARG A 29 16.50 10.53 39.17
N GLU A 30 16.31 9.22 39.29
CA GLU A 30 15.67 8.43 38.22
C GLU A 30 14.13 8.53 38.19
N ARG A 31 13.51 9.19 39.19
CA ARG A 31 12.05 9.33 39.28
C ARG A 31 11.42 10.44 38.44
N LEU A 32 12.20 11.13 37.59
CA LEU A 32 11.69 12.22 36.75
C LEU A 32 11.41 11.84 35.29
N ALA A 33 11.64 10.58 34.89
CA ALA A 33 11.31 10.11 33.56
C ALA A 33 10.01 9.28 33.58
N ASN A 34 8.95 9.88 33.03
CA ASN A 34 7.68 9.27 32.61
C ASN A 34 6.71 8.80 33.72
N SER A 35 6.13 9.75 34.45
CA SER A 35 4.89 9.55 35.21
C SER A 35 3.65 9.48 34.29
N GLY A 36 3.64 8.52 33.35
CA GLY A 36 2.41 8.13 32.66
C GLY A 36 1.60 7.22 33.57
N SER A 37 0.48 7.72 34.11
CA SER A 37 -0.39 6.96 35.02
C SER A 37 -0.79 5.58 34.45
N PRO A 38 -1.05 4.55 35.30
CA PRO A 38 -1.32 3.17 34.87
C PRO A 38 -2.51 2.97 33.90
N MET A 39 -3.42 3.95 33.80
CA MET A 39 -4.60 3.88 32.91
C MET A 39 -4.30 4.11 31.42
N SER A 40 -3.13 4.61 31.05
CA SER A 40 -2.81 4.91 29.64
C SER A 40 -2.44 3.67 28.81
N ARG A 41 -2.14 2.52 29.43
CA ARG A 41 -1.59 1.34 28.73
C ARG A 41 -2.65 0.41 28.13
N ALA A 42 -3.92 0.55 28.52
CA ALA A 42 -5.03 -0.25 27.98
C ALA A 42 -5.75 0.43 26.81
N ARG A 43 -5.47 1.71 26.54
CA ARG A 43 -6.10 2.46 25.45
C ARG A 43 -5.36 2.18 24.14
N GLN A 44 -5.86 1.20 23.40
CA GLN A 44 -5.55 1.06 21.98
C GLN A 44 -6.49 1.97 21.20
N GLU A 45 -5.96 3.08 20.69
CA GLU A 45 -6.65 3.91 19.71
C GLU A 45 -6.04 3.63 18.34
N ARG A 46 -6.91 3.38 17.36
CA ARG A 46 -6.47 3.21 15.98
C ARG A 46 -6.19 4.59 15.40
N ILE A 47 -4.92 4.99 15.44
CA ILE A 47 -4.48 6.22 14.77
C ILE A 47 -4.45 5.94 13.27
N ALA A 48 -5.33 6.62 12.52
CA ALA A 48 -5.31 6.64 11.07
C ALA A 48 -5.05 8.08 10.61
N ALA A 49 -3.88 8.32 10.03
CA ALA A 49 -3.55 9.57 9.36
C ALA A 49 -3.38 9.27 7.86
N THR A 50 -4.01 10.07 7.00
CA THR A 50 -3.81 9.99 5.55
C THR A 50 -3.55 11.39 5.00
N VAL A 51 -2.52 11.49 4.16
CA VAL A 51 -2.16 12.73 3.45
C VAL A 51 -2.95 12.87 2.15
N LEU A 52 -3.48 11.76 1.62
CA LEU A 52 -4.16 11.70 0.33
C LEU A 52 -5.64 12.10 0.43
N GLY A 53 -6.09 12.96 -0.47
CA GLY A 53 -7.49 13.40 -0.55
C GLY A 53 -7.85 14.54 0.41
N GLN A 54 -6.85 15.24 0.95
CA GLN A 54 -7.07 16.45 1.74
C GLN A 54 -7.09 17.69 0.83
N ASP A 55 -8.26 18.31 0.71
CA ASP A 55 -8.43 19.56 -0.05
C ASP A 55 -8.20 20.80 0.84
N GLN A 56 -8.27 20.62 2.17
CA GLN A 56 -8.20 21.69 3.18
C GLN A 56 -7.11 21.39 4.20
N GLY A 57 -5.85 21.67 3.86
CA GLY A 57 -4.69 21.49 4.72
C GLY A 57 -3.44 22.14 4.14
N ALA A 58 -2.36 22.22 4.94
CA ALA A 58 -1.06 22.74 4.50
C ALA A 58 -0.41 21.85 3.42
N VAL A 59 -0.67 20.55 3.46
CA VAL A 59 -0.33 19.59 2.40
C VAL A 59 -1.60 19.29 1.61
N ARG A 60 -1.55 19.44 0.29
CA ARG A 60 -2.68 19.16 -0.61
C ARG A 60 -2.31 18.06 -1.60
N CYS A 61 -3.09 16.98 -1.58
CA CYS A 61 -3.03 15.90 -2.58
C CYS A 61 -4.46 15.57 -3.01
N PRO A 62 -5.08 16.39 -3.88
CA PRO A 62 -6.46 16.18 -4.29
C PRO A 62 -6.61 14.87 -5.06
N ARG A 63 -7.77 14.23 -4.89
CA ARG A 63 -8.13 13.06 -5.71
C ARG A 63 -8.54 13.54 -7.10
N VAL A 64 -7.81 13.08 -8.11
CA VAL A 64 -8.00 13.49 -9.51
C VAL A 64 -8.99 12.56 -10.21
N LEU A 65 -8.91 11.26 -9.96
CA LEU A 65 -9.72 10.28 -10.70
C LEU A 65 -10.00 9.02 -9.87
N ARG A 66 -11.10 8.34 -10.19
CA ARG A 66 -11.36 6.96 -9.79
C ARG A 66 -11.49 6.12 -11.05
N ILE A 67 -10.76 5.02 -11.12
CA ILE A 67 -10.78 4.10 -12.26
C ILE A 67 -11.01 2.67 -11.79
N GLY A 68 -11.83 1.94 -12.54
CA GLY A 68 -12.17 0.57 -12.22
C GLY A 68 -13.26 0.05 -13.15
N LEU A 69 -13.08 -1.18 -13.63
CA LEU A 69 -14.02 -1.80 -14.56
C LEU A 69 -14.46 -3.16 -14.02
N ASP A 70 -15.76 -3.39 -13.99
CA ASP A 70 -16.34 -4.72 -13.73
C ASP A 70 -16.64 -5.41 -15.08
N PHE A 71 -15.90 -6.50 -15.34
CA PHE A 71 -16.06 -7.31 -16.56
C PHE A 71 -17.09 -8.44 -16.39
N GLY A 72 -17.69 -8.58 -15.21
CA GLY A 72 -18.59 -9.67 -14.87
C GLY A 72 -17.94 -11.04 -15.08
N ARG A 73 -18.59 -11.90 -15.87
CA ARG A 73 -18.09 -13.25 -16.20
C ARG A 73 -17.21 -13.30 -17.46
N ARG A 74 -17.02 -12.18 -18.15
CA ARG A 74 -16.24 -12.14 -19.39
C ARG A 74 -14.75 -12.04 -19.11
N SER A 75 -13.94 -12.53 -20.06
CA SER A 75 -12.48 -12.33 -20.01
C SER A 75 -12.14 -10.84 -20.19
N PRO A 76 -11.43 -10.20 -19.23
CA PRO A 76 -11.11 -8.77 -19.32
C PRO A 76 -10.35 -8.41 -20.60
N LEU A 77 -9.39 -9.25 -21.01
CA LEU A 77 -8.59 -9.02 -22.22
C LEU A 77 -9.44 -9.07 -23.49
N ASN A 78 -10.40 -9.99 -23.57
CA ASN A 78 -11.29 -10.07 -24.73
C ASN A 78 -12.23 -8.86 -24.76
N CYS A 79 -12.77 -8.45 -23.61
CA CYS A 79 -13.57 -7.23 -23.51
C CYS A 79 -12.83 -6.00 -24.00
N VAL A 80 -11.57 -5.81 -23.59
CA VAL A 80 -10.78 -4.64 -24.01
C VAL A 80 -10.44 -4.70 -25.50
N ARG A 81 -10.14 -5.89 -26.05
CA ARG A 81 -9.98 -6.07 -27.51
C ARG A 81 -11.24 -5.73 -28.28
N ASP A 82 -12.41 -6.10 -27.76
CA ASP A 82 -13.70 -5.75 -28.37
C ASP A 82 -13.95 -4.23 -28.27
N LEU A 83 -13.57 -3.59 -27.16
CA LEU A 83 -13.65 -2.14 -27.00
C LEU A 83 -12.77 -1.40 -28.00
N LEU A 84 -11.53 -1.82 -28.22
CA LEU A 84 -10.64 -1.25 -29.25
C LEU A 84 -11.30 -1.28 -30.62
N LYS A 85 -11.80 -2.45 -31.04
CA LYS A 85 -12.51 -2.60 -32.32
C LYS A 85 -13.75 -1.71 -32.42
N THR A 86 -14.53 -1.65 -31.33
CA THR A 86 -15.75 -0.83 -31.28
C THR A 86 -15.44 0.66 -31.42
N CYS A 87 -14.31 1.10 -30.87
CA CYS A 87 -13.84 2.48 -30.96
C CYS A 87 -13.01 2.76 -32.23
N GLY A 88 -12.81 1.76 -33.09
CA GLY A 88 -12.10 1.92 -34.37
C GLY A 88 -10.57 1.89 -34.28
N PHE A 89 -10.00 1.42 -33.18
CA PHE A 89 -8.54 1.31 -33.00
C PHE A 89 -8.03 -0.09 -33.31
N ALA A 90 -6.87 -0.17 -33.95
CA ALA A 90 -6.19 -1.43 -34.24
C ALA A 90 -5.54 -2.04 -32.98
N ASP A 91 -4.90 -1.20 -32.17
CA ASP A 91 -4.15 -1.62 -30.97
C ASP A 91 -4.16 -0.57 -29.85
N GLU A 92 -3.57 -0.93 -28.71
CA GLU A 92 -3.42 -0.06 -27.55
C GLU A 92 -2.53 1.17 -27.79
N HIS A 93 -1.58 1.09 -28.73
CA HIS A 93 -0.67 2.19 -29.03
C HIS A 93 -1.41 3.30 -29.78
N GLU A 94 -2.21 2.92 -30.78
CA GLU A 94 -3.06 3.83 -31.52
C GLU A 94 -4.11 4.48 -30.59
N ALA A 95 -4.80 3.66 -29.79
CA ALA A 95 -5.78 4.16 -28.83
C ALA A 95 -5.17 5.14 -27.82
N ARG A 96 -3.95 4.84 -27.31
CA ARG A 96 -3.23 5.75 -26.41
C ARG A 96 -2.86 7.07 -27.08
N ALA A 97 -2.45 7.04 -28.34
CA ALA A 97 -2.08 8.26 -29.06
C ALA A 97 -3.30 9.16 -29.34
N ALA A 98 -4.47 8.55 -29.53
CA ALA A 98 -5.71 9.27 -29.84
C ALA A 98 -6.45 9.80 -28.61
N VAL A 99 -6.38 9.12 -27.46
CA VAL A 99 -7.12 9.49 -26.25
C VAL A 99 -6.35 10.50 -25.40
N THR A 100 -7.02 11.57 -24.99
CA THR A 100 -6.43 12.56 -24.05
C THR A 100 -6.37 11.97 -22.65
N LEU A 101 -5.15 11.64 -22.20
CA LEU A 101 -4.87 11.10 -20.87
C LEU A 101 -4.19 12.16 -19.99
N PRO A 102 -4.27 12.06 -18.65
CA PRO A 102 -3.52 12.93 -17.76
C PRO A 102 -2.03 12.92 -18.10
N GLY A 103 -1.44 14.10 -18.38
CA GLY A 103 -0.04 14.20 -18.78
C GLY A 103 0.95 14.04 -17.61
N GLU A 104 0.45 14.04 -16.39
CA GLU A 104 1.25 14.02 -15.16
C GLU A 104 1.13 12.69 -14.42
N SER A 105 2.22 12.29 -13.77
CA SER A 105 2.21 11.08 -12.93
C SER A 105 1.37 11.29 -11.67
N CYS A 106 0.56 10.28 -11.33
CA CYS A 106 -0.31 10.31 -10.16
C CYS A 106 0.04 9.19 -9.18
N ILE A 107 -0.19 9.43 -7.89
CA ILE A 107 -0.13 8.40 -6.86
C ILE A 107 -1.42 7.57 -6.92
N CYS A 108 -1.31 6.25 -6.97
CA CYS A 108 -2.47 5.36 -6.96
C CYS A 108 -2.67 4.74 -5.58
N ARG A 109 -3.94 4.65 -5.16
CA ARG A 109 -4.38 3.89 -3.99
C ARG A 109 -5.44 2.87 -4.40
N PRO A 110 -5.35 1.60 -3.95
CA PRO A 110 -6.44 0.66 -4.13
C PRO A 110 -7.76 1.18 -3.54
N ASP A 111 -8.81 1.24 -4.36
CA ASP A 111 -10.17 1.52 -3.89
C ASP A 111 -10.83 0.21 -3.45
N VAL A 112 -11.14 0.11 -2.16
CA VAL A 112 -11.82 -1.05 -1.56
C VAL A 112 -13.28 -0.78 -1.26
N VAL A 113 -13.75 0.46 -1.48
CA VAL A 113 -15.08 0.90 -1.05
C VAL A 113 -16.05 0.96 -2.23
N THR A 114 -15.59 1.47 -3.38
CA THR A 114 -16.47 1.74 -4.50
C THR A 114 -16.65 0.50 -5.38
N ARG A 115 -17.90 0.23 -5.78
CA ARG A 115 -18.19 -0.79 -6.80
C ARG A 115 -17.91 -0.22 -8.19
N SER A 116 -17.11 -0.93 -8.95
CA SER A 116 -16.82 -0.53 -10.33
C SER A 116 -18.04 -0.65 -11.23
N PRO A 117 -18.21 0.27 -12.19
CA PRO A 117 -19.23 0.15 -13.21
C PRO A 117 -18.98 -1.09 -14.06
N LEU A 118 -20.08 -1.75 -14.45
CA LEU A 118 -20.04 -2.85 -15.40
C LEU A 118 -19.63 -2.29 -16.77
N VAL A 119 -18.67 -2.92 -17.44
CA VAL A 119 -18.15 -2.46 -18.75
C VAL A 119 -19.27 -2.27 -19.78
N SER A 120 -20.28 -3.15 -19.78
CA SER A 120 -21.42 -3.05 -20.72
C SER A 120 -22.41 -1.94 -20.39
N SER A 121 -22.31 -1.32 -19.21
CA SER A 121 -23.16 -0.19 -18.81
C SER A 121 -22.54 1.17 -19.17
N LEU A 122 -21.27 1.19 -19.57
CA LEU A 122 -20.55 2.41 -19.95
C LEU A 122 -20.54 2.60 -21.47
N PRO A 123 -20.47 3.85 -21.94
CA PRO A 123 -20.07 4.14 -23.32
C PRO A 123 -18.71 3.50 -23.64
N ALA A 124 -18.55 3.00 -24.88
CA ALA A 124 -17.34 2.28 -25.28
C ALA A 124 -16.06 3.12 -25.10
N ASN A 125 -16.13 4.43 -25.40
CA ASN A 125 -15.03 5.37 -25.22
C ASN A 125 -14.62 5.52 -23.75
N ASP A 126 -15.60 5.61 -22.83
CA ASP A 126 -15.32 5.77 -21.39
C ASP A 126 -14.74 4.49 -20.81
N ALA A 127 -15.26 3.33 -21.23
CA ALA A 127 -14.73 2.04 -20.84
C ALA A 127 -13.30 1.84 -21.36
N LEU A 128 -13.02 2.24 -22.61
CA LEU A 128 -11.68 2.18 -23.20
C LEU A 128 -10.72 3.14 -22.49
N PHE A 129 -11.15 4.37 -22.19
CA PHE A 129 -10.36 5.33 -21.42
C PHE A 129 -9.94 4.74 -20.07
N GLN A 130 -10.88 4.14 -19.32
CA GLN A 130 -10.54 3.50 -18.05
C GLN A 130 -9.60 2.30 -18.22
N ALA A 131 -9.79 1.49 -19.27
CA ALA A 131 -8.88 0.38 -19.57
C ALA A 131 -7.46 0.87 -19.88
N LEU A 132 -7.31 1.93 -20.68
CA LEU A 132 -6.02 2.56 -20.96
C LEU A 132 -5.35 3.06 -19.68
N MET A 133 -6.10 3.78 -18.84
CA MET A 133 -5.61 4.25 -17.55
C MET A 133 -5.11 3.09 -16.67
N LEU A 134 -5.88 2.00 -16.57
CA LEU A 134 -5.49 0.80 -15.81
C LEU A 134 -4.24 0.13 -16.38
N GLY A 135 -4.07 0.14 -17.70
CA GLY A 135 -2.88 -0.40 -18.38
C GLY A 135 -1.61 0.44 -18.16
N LEU A 136 -1.76 1.74 -17.89
CA LEU A 136 -0.68 2.66 -17.54
C LEU A 136 -0.38 2.70 -16.03
N CYS A 137 -1.22 2.05 -15.23
CA CYS A 137 -1.09 2.01 -13.77
C CYS A 137 -0.32 0.78 -13.29
N THR A 138 0.56 1.02 -12.32
CA THR A 138 0.97 0.01 -11.33
C THR A 138 -0.03 -0.02 -10.17
N ALA A 139 0.23 -0.82 -9.14
CA ALA A 139 -0.60 -0.80 -7.93
C ALA A 139 -0.53 0.54 -7.17
N TRP A 140 0.53 1.34 -7.39
CA TRP A 140 0.86 2.50 -6.55
C TRP A 140 1.09 3.80 -7.33
N CYS A 141 1.22 3.73 -8.65
CA CYS A 141 1.57 4.88 -9.47
C CYS A 141 1.01 4.76 -10.90
N TYR A 142 0.49 5.87 -11.41
CA TYR A 142 0.18 6.10 -12.81
C TYR A 142 1.35 6.82 -13.47
N ASP A 143 1.84 6.28 -14.59
CA ASP A 143 2.96 6.86 -15.33
C ASP A 143 2.60 6.96 -16.82
N PRO A 144 2.37 8.18 -17.35
CA PRO A 144 1.95 8.39 -18.72
C PRO A 144 3.03 8.07 -19.75
N ARG A 145 4.29 7.82 -19.32
CA ARG A 145 5.40 7.47 -20.22
C ARG A 145 5.52 5.97 -20.46
N ARG A 146 4.97 5.13 -19.57
CA ARG A 146 5.07 3.67 -19.70
C ARG A 146 4.25 3.14 -20.87
N PRO A 147 4.63 2.00 -21.49
CA PRO A 147 3.75 1.30 -22.41
C PRO A 147 2.46 0.85 -21.71
N VAL A 148 1.35 0.76 -22.45
CA VAL A 148 0.09 0.23 -21.92
C VAL A 148 0.26 -1.27 -21.74
N LEU A 149 0.10 -1.77 -20.51
CA LEU A 149 0.21 -3.20 -20.20
C LEU A 149 -1.11 -3.74 -19.67
N TRP A 150 -1.84 -4.45 -20.54
CA TRP A 150 -3.04 -5.16 -20.14
C TRP A 150 -2.74 -6.59 -19.75
N THR A 151 -2.86 -6.82 -18.46
CA THR A 151 -2.91 -8.14 -17.86
C THR A 151 -4.23 -8.26 -17.13
N ARG A 152 -4.64 -9.49 -16.81
CA ARG A 152 -5.81 -9.68 -15.95
C ARG A 152 -5.67 -8.88 -14.65
N ALA A 153 -4.47 -8.88 -14.07
CA ALA A 153 -4.18 -8.19 -12.82
C ALA A 153 -4.18 -6.67 -12.92
N SER A 154 -3.92 -6.05 -14.08
CA SER A 154 -4.05 -4.59 -14.22
C SER A 154 -5.50 -4.19 -14.48
N LEU A 155 -6.21 -4.92 -15.33
CA LEU A 155 -7.60 -4.62 -15.70
C LEU A 155 -8.60 -4.81 -14.55
N THR A 156 -8.36 -5.74 -13.61
CA THR A 156 -9.27 -5.97 -12.48
C THR A 156 -8.95 -5.13 -11.24
N ARG A 157 -8.09 -4.11 -11.36
CA ARG A 157 -7.80 -3.19 -10.26
C ARG A 157 -8.87 -2.12 -10.16
N HIS A 158 -9.01 -1.61 -8.94
CA HIS A 158 -9.79 -0.43 -8.63
C HIS A 158 -8.85 0.54 -7.97
N LEU A 159 -8.65 1.70 -8.58
CA LEU A 159 -7.65 2.67 -8.14
C LEU A 159 -8.27 4.06 -8.03
N GLU A 160 -7.90 4.76 -6.95
CA GLU A 160 -8.02 6.19 -6.84
C GLU A 160 -6.67 6.82 -7.18
N LEU A 161 -6.69 7.84 -8.04
CA LEU A 161 -5.50 8.59 -8.45
C LEU A 161 -5.49 9.94 -7.74
N PHE A 162 -4.34 10.27 -7.16
CA PHE A 162 -4.10 11.52 -6.46
C PHE A 162 -2.97 12.28 -7.13
N ASP A 163 -3.11 13.60 -7.18
CA ASP A 163 -2.01 14.45 -7.59
C ASP A 163 -0.91 14.40 -6.51
N GLY A 164 0.30 14.00 -6.92
CA GLY A 164 1.48 13.95 -6.07
C GLY A 164 2.18 15.30 -5.95
N ARG A 165 1.73 16.34 -6.64
CA ARG A 165 2.22 17.71 -6.49
C ARG A 165 1.48 18.40 -5.34
N GLY A 166 2.16 19.31 -4.62
CA GLY A 166 1.56 20.06 -3.50
C GLY A 166 1.96 19.60 -2.10
N PHE A 167 2.97 18.72 -1.96
CA PHE A 167 3.56 18.36 -0.65
C PHE A 167 4.31 19.52 0.01
N TYR A 168 4.98 20.34 -0.78
CA TYR A 168 5.68 21.54 -0.33
C TYR A 168 5.24 22.67 -1.26
N VAL A 169 4.52 23.63 -0.71
CA VAL A 169 4.18 24.90 -1.37
C VAL A 169 5.05 25.98 -0.76
#